data_AF-A0A445EZT0-F1
#
_entry.id   AF-A0A445EZT0-F1
#
_cell.length_a   1.000
_cell.length_b   1.000
_cell.length_c   1.000
_cell.angle_alpha   90.00
_cell.angle_beta   90.00
_cell.angle_gamma   90.00
#
_symmetry.space_group_name_H-M   'P 1'
#
loop_
_entity.id
_entity.type
_entity.pdbx_description
1 polymer ?
#
loop_
_entity_poly.entity_id
_entity_poly.type
_entity_poly.pdbx_seq_one_letter_code
_entity_poly.pdbx_strand_id
1 'polypeptide(L)'
;MGGCLPSKPNPEDNGSASSSTNRFMLYARALSITWGDTPEYWTWVQQKEEASGTIVELAKLKSVCWLEVHGKFDTRKLSAGILYQVFFLIMLEESSQGWEVPINVRFVLPGGKRQQHKVNLNEKSRESWLEILVGEFVASKKDVGEMKISLYEYGGMWKTGLVIQGVVIKPKN
;
A
#
# COMPACT_ATOMS: atom_id res chain seq x y z
N MET A 1 -7.57 -71.54 2.52
CA MET A 1 -8.36 -70.76 1.55
C MET A 1 -8.67 -69.43 2.23
N GLY A 2 -8.27 -68.25 1.80
CA GLY A 2 -7.85 -67.74 0.49
C GLY A 2 -8.65 -66.46 0.21
N GLY A 3 -7.98 -65.30 0.14
CA GLY A 3 -8.48 -64.00 -0.35
C GLY A 3 -9.26 -63.14 0.66
N CYS A 4 -9.33 -61.81 0.60
CA CYS A 4 -8.54 -60.72 0.01
C CYS A 4 -9.16 -59.42 0.56
N LEU A 5 -8.36 -58.38 0.89
CA LEU A 5 -8.85 -57.01 1.17
C LEU A 5 -9.32 -56.32 -0.14
N PRO A 6 -10.08 -55.21 -0.06
CA PRO A 6 -9.43 -53.89 -0.11
C PRO A 6 -9.99 -52.82 0.87
N SER A 7 -9.14 -51.81 1.06
CA SER A 7 -9.21 -50.52 1.80
C SER A 7 -10.35 -49.57 1.31
N LYS A 8 -10.83 -48.49 1.96
CA LYS A 8 -10.33 -47.32 2.78
C LYS A 8 -11.62 -46.50 3.19
N PRO A 9 -11.65 -45.29 3.84
CA PRO A 9 -10.61 -44.47 4.49
C PRO A 9 -10.97 -43.87 5.91
N ASN A 10 -9.94 -43.30 6.57
CA ASN A 10 -9.96 -42.33 7.70
C ASN A 10 -10.36 -40.91 7.21
N PRO A 11 -10.15 -39.84 8.02
CA PRO A 11 -10.81 -39.42 9.25
C PRO A 11 -11.58 -38.09 9.00
N GLU A 12 -12.37 -37.66 9.98
CA GLU A 12 -12.94 -36.31 10.04
C GLU A 12 -11.82 -35.27 10.19
N ASP A 13 -11.28 -34.80 9.06
CA ASP A 13 -10.49 -33.58 9.00
C ASP A 13 -11.44 -32.40 8.80
N ASN A 14 -11.94 -31.86 9.90
CA ASN A 14 -12.58 -30.55 9.93
C ASN A 14 -11.50 -29.49 9.67
N GLY A 15 -11.16 -29.36 8.39
CA GLY A 15 -10.31 -28.29 7.89
C GLY A 15 -10.91 -26.95 8.29
N SER A 16 -10.23 -26.27 9.21
CA SER A 16 -10.30 -24.83 9.39
C SER A 16 -10.23 -24.18 8.01
N ALA A 17 -11.36 -23.63 7.55
CA ALA A 17 -11.40 -22.80 6.36
C ALA A 17 -10.65 -21.51 6.67
N SER A 18 -9.32 -21.54 6.55
CA SER A 18 -8.54 -20.32 6.42
C SER A 18 -9.00 -19.65 5.13
N SER A 19 -9.92 -18.70 5.24
CA SER A 19 -10.30 -17.89 4.09
C SER A 19 -9.01 -17.16 3.67
N SER A 20 -8.47 -17.49 2.51
CA SER A 20 -7.36 -16.79 1.91
C SER A 20 -7.78 -15.35 1.64
N THR A 21 -7.54 -14.48 2.62
CA THR A 21 -7.86 -13.07 2.51
C THR A 21 -6.73 -12.41 1.74
N ASN A 22 -7.01 -12.06 0.48
CA ASN A 22 -5.99 -11.62 -0.47
C ASN A 22 -5.41 -10.26 -0.05
N ARG A 23 -4.08 -10.17 0.06
CA ARG A 23 -3.30 -8.93 0.25
C ARG A 23 -2.71 -8.49 -1.08
N PHE A 24 -2.67 -7.18 -1.30
CA PHE A 24 -2.13 -6.58 -2.51
C PHE A 24 -1.08 -5.51 -2.21
N MET A 25 -0.11 -5.40 -3.12
CA MET A 25 0.92 -4.37 -3.13
C MET A 25 0.94 -3.69 -4.49
N LEU A 26 0.81 -2.37 -4.50
CA LEU A 26 1.07 -1.51 -5.64
C LEU A 26 2.44 -0.86 -5.44
N TYR A 27 3.47 -1.39 -6.08
CA TYR A 27 4.82 -0.84 -5.98
C TYR A 27 4.91 0.58 -6.54
N ALA A 28 5.93 1.33 -6.12
CA ALA A 28 6.11 2.74 -6.46
C ALA A 28 6.05 3.03 -7.98
N ARG A 29 6.56 2.11 -8.81
CA ARG A 29 6.48 2.20 -10.28
C ARG A 29 5.07 2.14 -10.85
N ALA A 30 4.10 1.60 -10.11
CA ALA A 30 2.68 1.60 -10.47
C ALA A 30 1.96 2.88 -10.01
N LEU A 31 2.65 3.78 -9.31
CA LEU A 31 2.10 5.05 -8.85
C LEU A 31 2.40 6.15 -9.86
N SER A 32 1.45 7.09 -9.99
CA SER A 32 1.68 8.36 -10.67
C SER A 32 2.28 9.34 -9.65
N ILE A 33 3.55 9.67 -9.81
CA ILE A 33 4.28 10.60 -8.95
C ILE A 33 4.54 11.88 -9.75
N THR A 34 4.07 13.03 -9.28
CA THR A 34 4.34 14.31 -9.95
C THR A 34 5.86 14.57 -9.96
N TRP A 35 6.40 14.74 -11.17
CA TRP A 35 7.84 14.79 -11.46
C TRP A 35 8.66 13.54 -11.11
N GLY A 36 8.02 12.38 -10.93
CA GLY A 36 8.70 11.14 -10.55
C GLY A 36 9.77 10.66 -11.53
N ASP A 37 9.64 11.03 -12.81
CA ASP A 37 10.62 10.72 -13.87
C ASP A 37 11.62 11.87 -14.11
N THR A 38 11.64 12.89 -13.25
CA THR A 38 12.53 14.04 -13.32
C THR A 38 13.67 13.88 -12.29
N PRO A 39 14.90 13.50 -12.71
CA PRO A 39 16.01 13.15 -11.82
C PRO A 39 16.47 14.27 -10.87
N GLU A 40 16.12 15.52 -11.16
CA GLU A 40 16.35 16.68 -10.29
C GLU A 40 15.54 16.57 -9.00
N TYR A 41 14.33 16.00 -9.08
CA TYR A 41 13.34 15.97 -8.01
C TYR A 41 13.18 14.59 -7.37
N TRP A 42 13.33 13.52 -8.14
CA TRP A 42 13.17 12.14 -7.67
C TRP A 42 14.32 11.25 -8.15
N THR A 43 14.53 10.14 -7.48
CA THR A 43 15.47 9.09 -7.90
C THR A 43 14.87 7.73 -7.61
N TRP A 44 15.07 6.79 -8.53
CA TRP A 44 14.61 5.42 -8.37
C TRP A 44 15.75 4.57 -7.82
N VAL A 45 15.50 3.90 -6.69
CA VAL A 45 16.51 3.10 -5.97
C VAL A 45 16.07 1.64 -5.98
N GLN A 46 16.98 0.74 -6.33
CA GLN A 46 16.74 -0.70 -6.27
C GLN A 46 16.95 -1.21 -4.85
N GLN A 47 15.98 -1.96 -4.34
CA GLN A 47 16.09 -2.68 -3.08
C GLN A 47 15.75 -4.14 -3.31
N LYS A 48 16.58 -5.04 -2.79
CA LYS A 48 16.27 -6.46 -2.77
C LYS A 48 15.36 -6.75 -1.58
N GLU A 49 14.16 -7.24 -1.84
CA GLU A 49 13.26 -7.74 -0.81
C GLU A 49 13.81 -9.09 -0.30
N GLU A 50 14.21 -9.15 0.96
CA GLU A 50 14.91 -10.32 1.51
C GLU A 50 14.06 -11.60 1.48
N ALA A 51 12.76 -11.47 1.75
CA ALA A 51 11.86 -12.62 1.84
C ALA A 51 11.59 -13.30 0.50
N SER A 52 11.48 -12.52 -0.59
CA SER A 52 11.17 -13.04 -1.93
C SER A 52 12.40 -13.13 -2.83
N GLY A 53 13.49 -12.44 -2.49
CA GLY A 53 14.65 -12.23 -3.36
C GLY A 53 14.39 -11.27 -4.52
N THR A 54 13.18 -10.73 -4.65
CA THR A 54 12.77 -9.86 -5.75
C THR A 54 13.42 -8.49 -5.60
N ILE A 55 13.85 -7.91 -6.73
CA ILE A 55 14.31 -6.52 -6.77
C ILE A 55 13.10 -5.62 -6.99
N VAL A 56 12.88 -4.69 -6.09
CA VAL A 56 11.84 -3.67 -6.18
C VAL A 56 12.47 -2.29 -6.35
N GLU A 57 11.81 -1.41 -7.09
CA GLU A 57 12.23 -0.01 -7.23
C GLU A 57 11.43 0.88 -6.28
N LEU A 58 12.15 1.66 -5.48
CA LEU A 58 11.63 2.66 -4.56
C LEU A 58 11.72 4.05 -5.19
N ALA A 59 10.76 4.91 -4.93
CA ALA A 59 10.84 6.32 -5.32
C ALA A 59 11.40 7.13 -4.14
N LYS A 60 12.60 7.70 -4.30
CA LYS A 60 13.25 8.58 -3.33
C LYS A 60 13.10 10.04 -3.76
N LEU A 61 12.53 10.85 -2.87
CA LEU A 61 12.36 12.29 -3.06
C LEU A 61 13.67 13.03 -2.79
N LYS A 62 14.20 13.73 -3.78
CA LYS A 62 15.35 14.63 -3.62
C LYS A 62 14.89 15.97 -3.06
N SER A 63 13.99 16.66 -3.75
CA SER A 63 13.50 17.97 -3.32
C SER A 63 12.25 18.41 -4.11
N VAL A 64 11.12 18.69 -3.47
CA VAL A 64 9.94 19.32 -4.10
C VAL A 64 9.21 20.25 -3.14
N CYS A 65 8.58 21.32 -3.63
CA CYS A 65 7.60 22.09 -2.85
C CYS A 65 6.18 21.49 -2.97
N TRP A 66 5.80 21.00 -4.14
CA TRP A 66 4.52 20.34 -4.40
C TRP A 66 4.70 18.82 -4.39
N LEU A 67 4.20 18.16 -3.34
CA LEU A 67 4.22 16.71 -3.22
C LEU A 67 2.87 16.15 -3.66
N GLU A 68 2.86 15.28 -4.66
CA GLU A 68 1.64 14.63 -5.13
C GLU A 68 1.91 13.25 -5.70
N VAL A 69 1.23 12.26 -5.13
CA VAL A 69 1.34 10.84 -5.49
C VAL A 69 -0.05 10.25 -5.59
N HIS A 70 -0.31 9.52 -6.66
CA HIS A 70 -1.58 8.84 -6.90
C HIS A 70 -1.38 7.36 -7.20
N GLY A 71 -2.23 6.53 -6.60
CA GLY A 71 -2.38 5.12 -6.92
C GLY A 71 -3.79 4.82 -7.44
N LYS A 72 -3.90 3.78 -8.25
CA LYS A 72 -5.17 3.25 -8.74
C LYS A 72 -5.22 1.76 -8.46
N PHE A 73 -6.34 1.28 -7.94
CA PHE A 73 -6.51 -0.13 -7.64
C PHE A 73 -7.89 -0.62 -8.07
N ASP A 74 -7.94 -1.79 -8.72
CA ASP A 74 -9.20 -2.41 -9.13
C ASP A 74 -9.82 -3.20 -7.98
N THR A 75 -10.92 -2.69 -7.42
CA THR A 75 -11.61 -3.29 -6.27
C THR A 75 -12.19 -4.67 -6.59
N ARG A 76 -12.33 -5.05 -7.87
CA ARG A 76 -12.76 -6.41 -8.30
C ARG A 76 -11.81 -7.50 -7.86
N LYS A 77 -10.55 -7.16 -7.58
CA LYS A 77 -9.53 -8.10 -7.10
C LYS A 77 -9.73 -8.48 -5.63
N LEU A 78 -10.53 -7.71 -4.88
CA LEU A 78 -10.75 -7.92 -3.46
C LEU A 78 -11.86 -8.95 -3.20
N SER A 79 -11.72 -9.70 -2.12
CA SER A 79 -12.76 -10.60 -1.65
C SER A 79 -13.92 -9.79 -1.06
N ALA A 80 -15.11 -9.94 -1.63
CA ALA A 80 -16.30 -9.21 -1.17
C ALA A 80 -16.68 -9.58 0.27
N GLY A 81 -17.21 -8.61 1.02
CA GLY A 81 -17.62 -8.76 2.42
C GLY A 81 -16.48 -8.59 3.44
N ILE A 82 -15.24 -8.46 2.99
CA ILE A 82 -14.07 -8.30 3.86
C ILE A 82 -13.79 -6.81 4.11
N LEU A 83 -13.46 -6.46 5.36
CA LEU A 83 -12.95 -5.15 5.73
C LEU A 83 -11.47 -5.06 5.33
N TYR A 84 -11.15 -4.11 4.47
CA TYR A 84 -9.80 -3.83 4.00
C TYR A 84 -9.28 -2.51 4.58
N GLN A 85 -7.98 -2.47 4.85
CA GLN A 85 -7.21 -1.28 5.16
C GLN A 85 -6.26 -0.95 4.00
N VAL A 86 -6.08 0.34 3.75
CA VAL A 86 -5.19 0.87 2.71
C VAL A 86 -4.08 1.67 3.38
N PHE A 87 -2.83 1.39 3.02
CA PHE A 87 -1.65 2.06 3.58
C PHE A 87 -0.72 2.55 2.48
N PHE A 88 -0.11 3.72 2.68
CA PHE A 88 1.17 4.02 2.03
C PHE A 88 2.31 3.41 2.84
N LEU A 89 3.21 2.69 2.18
CA LEU A 89 4.43 2.16 2.79
C LEU A 89 5.59 3.09 2.43
N ILE A 90 6.04 3.85 3.41
CA ILE A 90 7.03 4.92 3.24
C ILE A 90 8.12 4.86 4.30
N MET A 91 9.24 5.53 4.05
CA MET A 91 10.29 5.78 5.01
C MET A 91 10.74 7.24 4.88
N LEU A 92 11.14 7.84 5.99
CA LEU A 92 11.86 9.11 5.98
C LEU A 92 13.34 8.85 6.27
N GLU A 93 14.21 9.33 5.40
CA GLU A 93 15.65 9.28 5.64
C GLU A 93 16.04 10.18 6.82
N GLU A 94 17.18 9.90 7.45
CA GLU A 94 17.72 10.69 8.57
C GLU A 94 17.84 12.18 8.22
N SER A 95 18.28 12.49 6.99
CA SER A 95 18.46 13.86 6.49
C SER A 95 17.19 14.50 5.91
N SER A 96 16.02 13.88 6.10
CA SER A 96 14.74 14.38 5.57
C SER A 96 14.33 15.72 6.19
N GLN A 97 13.86 16.65 5.36
CA GLN A 97 13.46 18.00 5.76
C GLN A 97 12.11 18.41 5.14
N GLY A 98 11.45 19.42 5.71
CA GLY A 98 10.23 20.04 5.15
C GLY A 98 8.90 19.38 5.53
N TRP A 99 8.89 18.56 6.59
CA TRP A 99 7.74 17.74 7.00
C TRP A 99 6.89 18.36 8.12
N GLU A 100 7.11 19.64 8.45
CA GLU A 100 6.40 20.36 9.52
C GLU A 100 4.92 20.59 9.18
N VAL A 101 4.60 20.67 7.88
CA VAL A 101 3.22 20.72 7.40
C VAL A 101 2.70 19.29 7.21
N PRO A 102 1.61 18.90 7.89
CA PRO A 102 1.03 17.58 7.71
C PRO A 102 0.60 17.32 6.26
N ILE A 103 0.94 16.15 5.75
CA ILE A 103 0.49 15.68 4.44
C ILE A 103 -0.97 15.26 4.50
N ASN A 104 -1.66 15.26 3.37
CA ASN A 104 -2.99 14.66 3.22
C ASN A 104 -2.84 13.25 2.64
N VAL A 105 -3.57 12.30 3.22
CA VAL A 105 -3.80 10.98 2.63
C VAL A 105 -5.27 10.81 2.35
N ARG A 106 -5.61 10.18 1.22
CA ARG A 106 -7.00 10.03 0.76
C ARG A 106 -7.17 8.76 -0.05
N PHE A 107 -8.35 8.14 0.06
CA PHE A 107 -8.87 7.29 -1.00
C PHE A 107 -10.29 7.71 -1.42
N VAL A 108 -10.66 7.36 -2.65
CA VAL A 108 -12.00 7.50 -3.22
C VAL A 108 -12.39 6.16 -3.87
N LEU A 109 -13.51 5.59 -3.43
CA LEU A 109 -14.07 4.37 -4.01
C LEU A 109 -14.83 4.67 -5.32
N PRO A 110 -15.08 3.65 -6.16
CA PRO A 110 -15.84 3.81 -7.40
C PRO A 110 -17.21 4.47 -7.20
N GLY A 111 -17.92 4.16 -6.10
CA GLY A 111 -19.19 4.78 -5.73
C GLY A 111 -19.09 6.22 -5.20
N GLY A 112 -17.91 6.85 -5.23
CA GLY A 112 -17.69 8.22 -4.79
C GLY A 112 -17.44 8.39 -3.28
N LYS A 113 -17.62 7.33 -2.47
CA LYS A 113 -17.29 7.36 -1.04
C LYS A 113 -15.80 7.68 -0.85
N ARG A 114 -15.51 8.68 -0.03
CA ARG A 114 -14.16 9.22 0.20
C ARG A 114 -13.81 9.15 1.69
N GLN A 115 -12.56 8.81 1.98
CA GLN A 115 -11.93 9.05 3.28
C GLN A 115 -10.65 9.87 3.05
N GLN A 116 -10.41 10.83 3.94
CA GLN A 116 -9.24 11.69 3.91
C GLN A 116 -8.91 12.16 5.32
N HIS A 117 -7.63 12.21 5.65
CA HIS A 117 -7.14 12.89 6.86
C HIS A 117 -5.72 13.39 6.65
N LYS A 118 -5.24 14.18 7.62
CA LYS A 118 -3.87 14.66 7.66
C LYS A 118 -2.98 13.70 8.46
N VAL A 119 -1.69 13.68 8.13
CA VAL A 119 -0.67 12.89 8.84
C VAL A 119 0.54 13.77 9.08
N ASN A 120 0.92 13.94 10.34
CA ASN A 120 2.16 14.63 10.68
C ASN A 120 3.33 13.64 10.51
N LEU A 121 4.11 13.85 9.44
CA LEU A 121 5.30 13.05 9.18
C LEU A 121 6.49 13.49 10.03
N ASN A 122 6.49 14.72 10.54
CA ASN A 122 7.59 15.20 11.37
C ASN A 122 7.74 14.39 12.67
N GLU A 123 6.62 13.94 13.24
CA GLU A 123 6.54 13.14 14.47
C GLU A 123 6.84 11.64 14.27
N LYS A 124 7.13 11.19 13.04
CA LYS A 124 7.41 9.77 12.75
C LYS A 124 8.90 9.47 12.90
N SER A 125 9.24 8.23 13.24
CA SER A 125 10.64 7.81 13.27
C SER A 125 11.27 7.91 11.87
N ARG A 126 12.54 8.30 11.85
CA ARG A 126 13.39 8.23 10.65
C ARG A 126 13.99 6.84 10.52
N GLU A 127 14.52 6.53 9.34
CA GLU A 127 15.21 5.27 9.02
C GLU A 127 14.40 3.98 9.32
N SER A 128 13.08 4.09 9.33
CA SER A 128 12.17 2.98 9.58
C SER A 128 10.98 3.03 8.63
N TRP A 129 10.54 1.85 8.20
CA TRP A 129 9.35 1.72 7.35
C TRP A 129 8.08 1.99 8.16
N LEU A 130 7.23 2.83 7.60
CA LEU A 130 5.97 3.29 8.18
C LEU A 130 4.81 2.84 7.31
N GLU A 131 3.81 2.22 7.93
CA GLU A 131 2.50 1.98 7.32
C GLU A 131 1.59 3.18 7.64
N ILE A 132 1.49 4.14 6.71
CA ILE A 132 0.59 5.28 6.86
C ILE A 132 -0.81 4.87 6.43
N LEU A 133 -1.70 4.67 7.41
CA LEU A 133 -3.10 4.37 7.14
C LEU A 133 -3.73 5.51 6.33
N VAL A 134 -4.36 5.15 5.22
CA VAL A 134 -5.17 6.05 4.39
C VAL A 134 -6.64 5.94 4.77
N GLY A 135 -7.06 4.74 5.17
CA GLY A 135 -8.37 4.45 5.73
C GLY A 135 -8.82 3.02 5.48
N GLU A 136 -10.10 2.76 5.73
CA GLU A 136 -10.67 1.41 5.74
C GLU A 136 -12.01 1.34 5.00
N PHE A 137 -12.30 0.23 4.34
CA PHE A 137 -13.58 0.02 3.67
C PHE A 137 -13.93 -1.46 3.57
N VAL A 138 -15.22 -1.78 3.57
CA VAL A 138 -15.69 -3.14 3.26
C VAL A 138 -15.75 -3.30 1.75
N ALA A 139 -15.06 -4.29 1.21
CA ALA A 139 -15.13 -4.61 -0.21
C ALA A 139 -16.55 -5.06 -0.57
N SER A 140 -17.20 -4.35 -1.49
CA SER A 140 -18.61 -4.55 -1.82
C SER A 140 -18.80 -4.73 -3.32
N LYS A 141 -19.74 -5.62 -3.69
CA LYS A 141 -20.17 -5.77 -5.09
C LYS A 141 -20.88 -4.52 -5.65
N LYS A 142 -21.18 -3.53 -4.81
CA LYS A 142 -21.77 -2.25 -5.20
C LYS A 142 -20.73 -1.16 -5.49
N ASP A 143 -19.52 -1.29 -4.96
CA ASP A 143 -18.42 -0.32 -5.11
C ASP A 143 -17.32 -0.91 -6.02
N VAL A 144 -17.75 -1.35 -7.20
CA VAL A 144 -16.91 -2.10 -8.15
C VAL A 144 -16.28 -1.16 -9.16
N GLY A 145 -14.95 -1.26 -9.33
CA GLY A 145 -14.20 -0.49 -10.32
C GLY A 145 -12.86 0.00 -9.78
N GLU A 146 -12.37 1.09 -10.35
CA GLU A 146 -11.09 1.68 -9.96
C GLU A 146 -11.24 2.60 -8.74
N MET A 147 -10.65 2.22 -7.61
CA MET A 147 -10.44 3.14 -6.51
C MET A 147 -9.19 4.00 -6.74
N LYS A 148 -9.24 5.24 -6.26
CA LYS A 148 -8.14 6.20 -6.34
C LYS A 148 -7.56 6.41 -4.95
N ILE A 149 -6.25 6.39 -4.83
CA ILE A 149 -5.49 6.51 -3.59
C ILE A 149 -4.53 7.68 -3.77
N SER A 150 -4.31 8.52 -2.76
CA SER A 150 -3.50 9.72 -2.91
C SER A 150 -2.77 10.09 -1.63
N LEU A 151 -1.55 10.59 -1.80
CA LEU A 151 -0.72 11.24 -0.79
C LEU A 151 -0.28 12.58 -1.38
N TYR A 152 -0.58 13.69 -0.71
CA TYR A 152 -0.27 15.01 -1.26
C TYR A 152 -0.14 16.12 -0.21
N GLU A 153 0.65 17.12 -0.55
CA GLU A 153 0.80 18.37 0.18
C GLU A 153 1.31 19.43 -0.82
N TYR A 154 0.58 20.53 -0.97
CA TYR A 154 0.83 21.54 -2.03
C TYR A 154 1.53 22.81 -1.51
N GLY A 155 1.82 22.89 -0.21
CA GLY A 155 2.37 24.05 0.47
C GLY A 155 3.87 24.25 0.23
N GLY A 156 4.29 25.51 0.25
CA GLY A 156 5.60 25.99 -0.24
C GLY A 156 6.86 25.59 0.54
N MET A 157 6.77 24.73 1.55
CA MET A 157 7.97 24.17 2.19
C MET A 157 8.56 23.09 1.30
N TRP A 158 9.84 23.23 0.95
CA TRP A 158 10.58 22.22 0.20
C TRP A 158 10.79 20.97 1.05
N LYS A 159 10.51 19.81 0.47
CA LYS A 159 10.49 18.49 1.12
C LYS A 159 11.56 17.60 0.52
N THR A 160 12.29 16.89 1.37
CA THR A 160 13.38 15.99 0.95
C THR A 160 13.32 14.67 1.73
N GLY A 161 13.94 13.61 1.19
CA GLY A 161 14.24 12.39 1.94
C GLY A 161 13.06 11.46 2.22
N LEU A 162 11.92 11.65 1.54
CA LEU A 162 10.84 10.65 1.54
C LEU A 162 11.19 9.51 0.60
N VAL A 163 11.05 8.28 1.06
CA VAL A 163 11.17 7.07 0.24
C VAL A 163 9.82 6.37 0.22
N ILE A 164 9.35 6.03 -0.98
CA ILE A 164 8.06 5.36 -1.19
C ILE A 164 8.33 3.97 -1.76
N GLN A 165 7.85 2.94 -1.08
CA GLN A 165 7.85 1.58 -1.62
C GLN A 165 6.57 1.30 -2.41
N GLY A 166 5.44 1.83 -1.95
CA GLY A 166 4.15 1.61 -2.62
C GLY A 166 2.93 1.80 -1.73
N VAL A 167 1.84 1.20 -2.17
CA VAL A 167 0.57 1.13 -1.44
C VAL A 167 0.21 -0.31 -1.13
N VAL A 168 -0.08 -0.60 0.14
CA VAL A 168 -0.52 -1.92 0.61
C VAL A 168 -2.02 -1.88 0.84
N ILE A 169 -2.73 -2.90 0.33
CA ILE A 169 -4.15 -3.13 0.61
C ILE A 169 -4.25 -4.50 1.25
N LYS A 170 -4.66 -4.55 2.52
CA LYS A 170 -4.72 -5.80 3.29
C LYS A 170 -6.02 -5.90 4.10
N PRO A 171 -6.54 -7.11 4.32
CA PRO A 171 -7.65 -7.34 5.23
C PRO A 171 -7.34 -6.80 6.64
N LYS A 172 -8.36 -6.27 7.32
CA LYS A 172 -8.32 -6.00 8.74
C LYS A 172 -8.73 -7.28 9.46
N ASN A 173 -7.79 -7.87 10.19
CA ASN A 173 -8.05 -9.03 11.03
C ASN A 173 -8.97 -8.66 12.21
#